data_AF-A0A940PYL8-F1
#
_entry.id   AF-A0A940PYL8-F1
#
_cell.length_a   1.000
_cell.length_b   1.000
_cell.length_c   1.000
_cell.angle_alpha   90.00
_cell.angle_beta   90.00
_cell.angle_gamma   90.00
#
_symmetry.space_group_name_H-M   'P 1'
#
loop_
_entity.id
_entity.type
_entity.pdbx_description
1 polymer ?
#
loop_
_entity_poly.entity_id
_entity_poly.type
_entity_poly.pdbx_seq_one_letter_code
_entity_poly.pdbx_strand_id
1 'polypeptide(L)'
;MKKLFLCLTAALMLSGFTAKSQETMKLTERQKSLVAIAALEAKGDIANLKTALDRGLDNGLTVSDAKEALSQLYAYTGFPRSLNALGALQQVLAERKAAGKTTDEGREATPTGKKYDALKQGTEVQTRLSGGPFNYTFAPQTDYYLKAHLFGDIFSRDNLTFADREIVTVSAISSLPGCEPQLSAHVRGAVNMGVDPDQLREIPAVLSERVGEEESVRAAKAVAAFFGEKADGVATVDFSVWPKGELNTAYAKYFIGNSYLYPLSAEQGGPVNVTFEPRCRNNWHIHHRAVQVLICVAGRGWYQEWGKQPVELRPGVVVAIPAETKHWHGAARDSWMQHLTYNTHVEEGSSNEWLEPVGDDIYDKLP
;
A
#
# COMPACT_ATOMS: atom_id res chain seq x y z
N MET A 1 -31.40 -72.74 21.06
CA MET A 1 -30.39 -71.91 20.38
C MET A 1 -31.00 -70.61 19.90
N LYS A 2 -30.90 -69.51 20.66
CA LYS A 2 -31.05 -68.13 20.16
C LYS A 2 -30.12 -67.26 21.02
N LYS A 3 -29.07 -66.70 20.42
CA LYS A 3 -28.15 -65.75 21.04
C LYS A 3 -28.80 -64.37 21.02
N LEU A 4 -28.91 -63.72 22.17
CA LEU A 4 -29.38 -62.34 22.31
C LEU A 4 -28.13 -61.43 22.33
N PHE A 5 -27.97 -60.59 21.31
CA PHE A 5 -26.94 -59.56 21.24
C PHE A 5 -27.37 -58.35 22.09
N LEU A 6 -26.53 -57.96 23.06
CA LEU A 6 -26.70 -56.75 23.86
C LEU A 6 -25.93 -55.62 23.15
N CYS A 7 -26.63 -54.68 22.52
CA CYS A 7 -26.04 -53.45 21.98
C CYS A 7 -25.83 -52.45 23.13
N LEU A 8 -24.56 -52.16 23.44
CA LEU A 8 -24.16 -51.06 24.31
C LEU A 8 -24.11 -49.77 23.46
N THR A 9 -25.03 -48.84 23.68
CA THR A 9 -24.94 -47.49 23.11
C THR A 9 -24.12 -46.60 24.04
N ALA A 10 -22.91 -46.23 23.63
CA ALA A 10 -22.11 -45.22 24.30
C ALA A 10 -22.64 -43.81 23.93
N ALA A 11 -23.11 -43.06 24.93
CA ALA A 11 -23.46 -41.65 24.77
C ALA A 11 -22.17 -40.81 24.79
N LEU A 12 -21.78 -40.25 23.64
CA LEU A 12 -20.74 -39.22 23.56
C LEU A 12 -21.31 -37.90 24.10
N MET A 13 -20.80 -37.42 25.24
CA MET A 13 -20.99 -36.03 25.64
C MET A 13 -20.05 -35.14 24.82
N LEU A 14 -20.61 -34.40 23.86
CA LEU A 14 -19.93 -33.30 23.17
C LEU A 14 -19.98 -32.06 24.05
N SER A 15 -18.90 -31.80 24.78
CA SER A 15 -18.66 -30.48 25.38
C SER A 15 -18.35 -29.48 24.26
N GLY A 16 -19.27 -28.54 24.01
CA GLY A 16 -19.05 -27.45 23.06
C GLY A 16 -17.94 -26.52 23.55
N PHE A 17 -16.80 -26.55 22.88
CA PHE A 17 -15.85 -25.44 22.92
C PHE A 17 -16.43 -24.30 22.08
N THR A 18 -17.04 -23.32 22.73
CA THR A 18 -17.27 -22.02 22.11
C THR A 18 -15.93 -21.31 21.98
N ALA A 19 -15.39 -21.26 20.76
CA ALA A 19 -14.27 -20.39 20.43
C ALA A 19 -14.69 -18.95 20.74
N LYS A 20 -14.00 -18.31 21.69
CA LYS A 20 -14.12 -16.87 21.92
C LYS A 20 -13.61 -16.19 20.64
N SER A 21 -14.47 -15.43 19.95
CA SER A 21 -14.02 -14.59 18.84
C SER A 21 -12.95 -13.64 19.37
N GLN A 22 -11.72 -13.76 18.89
CA GLN A 22 -10.66 -12.82 19.21
C GLN A 22 -11.04 -11.49 18.55
N GLU A 23 -11.23 -10.45 19.36
CA GLU A 23 -11.60 -9.12 18.89
C GLU A 23 -10.42 -8.54 18.11
N THR A 24 -10.63 -8.20 16.83
CA THR A 24 -9.57 -7.66 15.96
C THR A 24 -9.10 -6.30 16.48
N MET A 25 -7.81 -6.17 16.77
CA MET A 25 -7.24 -4.91 17.25
C MET A 25 -6.95 -3.97 16.07
N LYS A 26 -7.80 -2.95 15.89
CA LYS A 26 -7.66 -1.98 14.80
C LYS A 26 -6.76 -0.79 15.19
N LEU A 27 -6.21 -0.12 14.18
CA LEU A 27 -5.58 1.18 14.34
C LEU A 27 -6.62 2.20 14.84
N THR A 28 -6.26 2.94 15.87
CA THR A 28 -7.04 4.10 16.31
C THR A 28 -6.97 5.22 15.27
N GLU A 29 -7.94 6.15 15.24
CA GLU A 29 -7.87 7.31 14.31
C GLU A 29 -6.63 8.19 14.53
N ARG A 30 -6.12 8.27 15.77
CA ARG A 30 -4.82 8.87 16.07
C ARG A 30 -3.69 8.15 15.33
N GLN A 31 -3.64 6.82 15.39
CA GLN A 31 -2.61 6.04 14.72
C GLN A 31 -2.74 6.09 13.19
N LYS A 32 -3.97 6.08 12.64
CA LYS A 32 -4.17 6.28 11.20
C LYS A 32 -3.70 7.65 10.72
N SER A 33 -3.82 8.67 11.58
CA SER A 33 -3.25 10.00 11.31
C SER A 33 -1.72 9.95 11.30
N LEU A 34 -1.10 9.25 12.27
CA LEU A 34 0.35 9.04 12.29
C LEU A 34 0.86 8.31 11.03
N VAL A 35 0.16 7.28 10.56
CA VAL A 35 0.49 6.57 9.30
C VAL A 35 0.55 7.54 8.13
N ALA A 36 -0.50 8.34 7.93
CA ALA A 36 -0.58 9.28 6.81
C ALA A 36 0.48 10.39 6.90
N ILE A 37 0.64 11.00 8.07
CA ILE A 37 1.60 12.08 8.33
C ILE A 37 3.03 11.61 8.04
N ALA A 38 3.40 10.43 8.54
CA ALA A 38 4.74 9.87 8.38
C ALA A 38 5.09 9.61 6.92
N ALA A 39 4.15 9.00 6.19
CA ALA A 39 4.33 8.69 4.78
C ALA A 39 4.39 9.95 3.91
N LEU A 40 3.58 10.98 4.20
CA LEU A 40 3.57 12.25 3.47
C LEU A 40 4.84 13.09 3.72
N GLU A 41 5.37 13.10 4.95
CA GLU A 41 6.69 13.68 5.22
C GLU A 41 7.78 12.99 4.40
N ALA A 42 7.81 11.65 4.41
CA ALA A 42 8.80 10.88 3.68
C ALA A 42 8.75 11.17 2.17
N LYS A 43 7.55 11.34 1.60
CA LYS A 43 7.34 11.81 0.20
C LYS A 43 7.76 13.26 -0.01
N GLY A 44 7.73 14.09 1.04
CA GLY A 44 7.93 15.54 0.97
C GLY A 44 6.72 16.26 0.38
N ASP A 45 5.54 15.64 0.47
CA ASP A 45 4.29 16.19 -0.01
C ASP A 45 3.71 17.14 1.05
N ILE A 46 4.28 18.35 1.10
CA ILE A 46 3.94 19.35 2.12
C ILE A 46 2.47 19.79 2.04
N ALA A 47 1.88 19.80 0.84
CA ALA A 47 0.50 20.22 0.66
C ALA A 47 -0.47 19.24 1.35
N ASN A 48 -0.38 17.95 1.00
CA ASN A 48 -1.23 16.93 1.62
C ASN A 48 -0.86 16.68 3.08
N LEU A 49 0.42 16.85 3.46
CA LEU A 49 0.85 16.78 4.86
C LEU A 49 0.11 17.80 5.74
N LYS A 50 -0.04 19.06 5.30
CA LYS A 50 -0.79 20.08 6.07
C LYS A 50 -2.24 19.66 6.31
N THR A 51 -2.90 19.12 5.28
CA THR A 51 -4.26 18.59 5.39
C THR A 51 -4.33 17.42 6.36
N ALA A 52 -3.37 16.49 6.30
CA ALA A 52 -3.29 15.36 7.21
C ALA A 52 -3.04 15.79 8.67
N LEU A 53 -2.21 16.81 8.90
CA LEU A 53 -1.95 17.38 10.21
C LEU A 53 -3.20 18.06 10.80
N ASP A 54 -3.90 18.90 10.03
CA ASP A 54 -5.13 19.55 10.50
C ASP A 54 -6.21 18.52 10.88
N ARG A 55 -6.43 17.52 10.01
CA ARG A 55 -7.34 16.41 10.27
C ARG A 55 -6.90 15.57 11.47
N GLY A 56 -5.60 15.32 11.61
CA GLY A 56 -5.04 14.56 12.71
C GLY A 56 -5.35 15.21 14.06
N LEU A 57 -5.16 16.53 14.16
CA LEU A 57 -5.46 17.31 15.37
C LEU A 57 -6.95 17.28 15.74
N ASP A 58 -7.86 17.17 14.76
CA ASP A 58 -9.29 16.96 15.01
C ASP A 58 -9.60 15.50 15.43
N ASN A 59 -8.76 14.54 15.05
CA ASN A 59 -8.92 13.11 15.29
C ASN A 59 -8.12 12.57 16.49
N GLY A 60 -7.82 13.43 17.45
CA GLY A 60 -7.17 13.06 18.71
C GLY A 60 -5.65 12.89 18.64
N LEU A 61 -5.00 13.34 17.57
CA LEU A 61 -3.56 13.57 17.56
C LEU A 61 -3.25 14.82 18.39
N THR A 62 -2.25 14.75 19.26
CA THR A 62 -1.76 15.93 19.98
C THR A 62 -0.65 16.64 19.21
N VAL A 63 -0.38 17.90 19.54
CA VAL A 63 0.76 18.63 18.97
C VAL A 63 2.10 17.93 19.28
N SER A 64 2.24 17.39 20.50
CA SER A 64 3.43 16.63 20.89
C SER A 64 3.58 15.31 20.11
N ASP A 65 2.50 14.60 19.80
CA ASP A 65 2.56 13.41 18.91
C ASP A 65 3.12 13.78 17.54
N ALA A 66 2.58 14.85 16.93
CA ALA A 66 3.01 15.30 15.61
C ALA A 66 4.49 15.73 15.63
N LYS A 67 4.91 16.53 16.61
CA LYS A 67 6.32 16.94 16.75
C LYS A 67 7.26 15.73 16.83
N GLU A 68 6.89 14.71 17.59
CA GLU A 68 7.73 13.53 17.80
C GLU A 68 7.79 12.62 16.59
N ALA A 69 6.66 12.41 15.93
CA ALA A 69 6.61 11.65 14.68
C ALA A 69 7.45 12.33 13.60
N LEU A 70 7.29 13.65 13.42
CA LEU A 70 8.02 14.40 12.41
C LEU A 70 9.52 14.52 12.75
N SER A 71 9.85 14.71 14.02
CA SER A 71 11.24 14.84 14.46
C SER A 71 12.00 13.52 14.35
N GLN A 72 11.39 12.36 14.64
CA GLN A 72 12.15 11.11 14.53
C GLN A 72 12.51 10.74 13.09
N LEU A 73 11.69 11.19 12.13
CA LEU A 73 11.80 10.80 10.74
C LEU A 73 13.02 11.39 10.03
N TYR A 74 13.68 12.42 10.57
CA TYR A 74 14.94 12.91 9.96
C TYR A 74 15.98 11.79 9.83
N ALA A 75 15.97 10.79 10.71
CA ALA A 75 16.90 9.67 10.66
C ALA A 75 16.66 8.74 9.46
N TYR A 76 15.47 8.79 8.87
CA TYR A 76 15.05 7.99 7.72
C TYR A 76 14.97 8.83 6.44
N THR A 77 14.52 10.09 6.56
CA THR A 77 14.16 10.97 5.43
C THR A 77 15.12 12.14 5.25
N GLY A 78 16.01 12.37 6.23
CA GLY A 78 16.97 13.47 6.27
C GLY A 78 16.41 14.74 6.91
N PHE A 79 17.31 15.58 7.45
CA PHE A 79 16.96 16.86 8.08
C PHE A 79 16.06 17.77 7.22
N PRO A 80 16.29 17.96 5.91
CA PRO A 80 15.45 18.86 5.12
C PRO A 80 13.97 18.48 5.11
N ARG A 81 13.64 17.18 5.01
CA ARG A 81 12.24 16.72 4.98
C ARG A 81 11.55 16.93 6.32
N SER A 82 12.21 16.53 7.41
CA SER A 82 11.71 16.71 8.77
C SER A 82 11.54 18.19 9.17
N LEU A 83 12.51 19.05 8.85
CA LEU A 83 12.40 20.49 9.13
C LEU A 83 11.27 21.15 8.35
N ASN A 84 11.11 20.81 7.06
CA ASN A 84 9.99 21.31 6.25
C ASN A 84 8.64 20.86 6.83
N ALA A 85 8.55 19.61 7.30
CA ALA A 85 7.34 19.08 7.89
C ALA A 85 7.00 19.73 9.25
N LEU A 86 8.00 19.96 10.11
CA LEU A 86 7.83 20.73 11.35
C LEU A 86 7.39 22.17 11.07
N GLY A 87 7.91 22.80 10.02
CA GLY A 87 7.45 24.10 9.54
C GLY A 87 5.99 24.06 9.06
N ALA A 88 5.59 22.99 8.38
CA ALA A 88 4.20 22.78 7.97
C ALA A 88 3.26 22.64 9.18
N LEU A 89 3.66 21.88 10.22
CA LEU A 89 2.92 21.81 11.48
C LEU A 89 2.81 23.18 12.14
N GLN A 90 3.90 23.95 12.22
CA GLN A 90 3.86 25.30 12.79
C GLN A 90 2.84 26.20 12.06
N GLN A 91 2.78 26.14 10.74
CA GLN A 91 1.80 26.88 9.95
C GLN A 91 0.36 26.41 10.23
N VAL A 92 0.10 25.10 10.25
CA VAL A 92 -1.23 24.56 10.57
C VAL A 92 -1.70 25.04 11.95
N LEU A 93 -0.84 25.02 12.96
CA LEU A 93 -1.18 25.50 14.31
C LEU A 93 -1.51 27.01 14.32
N ALA A 94 -0.77 27.82 13.56
CA ALA A 94 -1.05 29.24 13.43
C ALA A 94 -2.41 29.49 12.74
N GLU A 95 -2.71 28.77 11.67
CA GLU A 95 -3.98 28.84 10.95
C GLU A 95 -5.16 28.40 11.83
N ARG A 96 -5.02 27.28 12.55
CA ARG A 96 -6.02 26.80 13.51
C ARG A 96 -6.28 27.81 14.62
N LYS A 97 -5.23 28.41 15.18
CA LYS A 97 -5.35 29.47 16.19
C LYS A 97 -6.08 30.70 15.64
N ALA A 98 -5.75 31.15 14.43
CA ALA A 98 -6.42 32.27 13.78
C ALA A 98 -7.90 31.98 13.51
N ALA A 99 -8.24 30.72 13.20
CA ALA A 99 -9.61 30.24 13.03
C ALA A 99 -10.34 29.95 14.36
N GLY A 100 -9.71 30.13 15.52
CA GLY A 100 -10.30 29.84 16.83
C GLY A 100 -10.52 28.34 17.10
N LYS A 101 -9.88 27.44 16.33
CA LYS A 101 -9.94 25.99 16.57
C LYS A 101 -9.08 25.63 17.78
N THR A 102 -9.60 24.79 18.67
CA THR A 102 -8.84 24.22 19.78
C THR A 102 -7.86 23.15 19.27
N THR A 103 -6.68 23.08 19.90
CA THR A 103 -5.66 22.05 19.67
C THR A 103 -5.20 21.51 21.01
N ASP A 104 -5.16 20.18 21.14
CA ASP A 104 -4.54 19.55 22.31
C ASP A 104 -3.02 19.54 22.14
N GLU A 105 -2.31 20.26 23.01
CA GLU A 105 -0.84 20.30 23.00
C GLU A 105 -0.24 18.92 23.35
N GLY A 106 -0.98 18.10 24.11
CA GLY A 106 -0.47 16.89 24.75
C GLY A 106 0.56 17.23 25.84
N ARG A 107 1.51 16.32 26.06
CA ARG A 107 2.53 16.47 27.10
C ARG A 107 3.92 16.59 26.50
N GLU A 108 4.82 17.24 27.23
CA GLU A 108 6.25 17.20 26.92
C GLU A 108 6.86 15.83 27.29
N ALA A 109 8.00 15.52 26.66
CA ALA A 109 8.78 14.33 26.99
C ALA A 109 9.25 14.40 28.45
N THR A 110 9.29 13.26 29.13
CA THR A 110 9.89 13.18 30.45
C THR A 110 11.38 13.55 30.35
N PRO A 111 11.87 14.57 31.08
CA PRO A 111 13.27 14.98 31.02
C PRO A 111 14.21 13.86 31.45
N THR A 112 15.27 13.63 30.68
CA THR A 112 16.32 12.67 31.03
C THR A 112 17.17 13.22 32.18
N GLY A 113 17.43 12.40 33.20
CA GLY A 113 18.26 12.81 34.35
C GLY A 113 19.75 12.97 34.01
N LYS A 114 20.52 13.63 34.90
CA LYS A 114 21.97 13.88 34.72
C LYS A 114 22.84 12.63 34.53
N LYS A 115 22.34 11.45 34.89
CA LYS A 115 23.03 10.15 34.77
C LYS A 115 22.54 9.32 33.56
N TYR A 116 21.77 9.94 32.66
CA TYR A 116 21.27 9.26 31.47
C TYR A 116 22.43 8.85 30.57
N ASP A 117 22.44 7.57 30.18
CA ASP A 117 23.41 7.00 29.26
C ASP A 117 22.68 6.61 27.98
N ALA A 118 22.72 7.51 27.00
CA ALA A 118 22.02 7.35 25.74
C ALA A 118 22.55 6.13 24.96
N LEU A 119 23.84 5.83 25.03
CA LEU A 119 24.41 4.67 24.35
C LEU A 119 23.88 3.38 24.95
N LYS A 120 23.86 3.28 26.28
CA LYS A 120 23.30 2.12 26.97
C LYS A 120 21.81 1.95 26.66
N GLN A 121 21.02 3.00 26.85
CA GLN A 121 19.58 2.96 26.63
C GLN A 121 19.26 2.62 25.16
N GLY A 122 19.95 3.25 24.22
CA GLY A 122 19.76 2.99 22.81
C GLY A 122 20.18 1.59 22.38
N THR A 123 21.21 1.01 23.02
CA THR A 123 21.58 -0.40 22.80
C THR A 123 20.48 -1.34 23.26
N GLU A 124 19.85 -1.08 24.41
CA GLU A 124 18.72 -1.87 24.91
C GLU A 124 17.50 -1.78 23.98
N VAL A 125 17.15 -0.57 23.54
CA VAL A 125 16.04 -0.32 22.59
C VAL A 125 16.29 -1.00 21.25
N GLN A 126 17.47 -0.82 20.66
CA GLN A 126 17.84 -1.46 19.38
C GLN A 126 17.79 -2.98 19.49
N THR A 127 18.33 -3.54 20.58
CA THR A 127 18.37 -4.99 20.81
C THR A 127 16.96 -5.56 20.85
N ARG A 128 16.04 -4.88 21.55
CA ARG A 128 14.63 -5.26 21.57
C ARG A 128 14.01 -5.20 20.18
N LEU A 129 14.18 -4.08 19.47
CA LEU A 129 13.62 -3.88 18.13
C LEU A 129 14.12 -4.95 17.14
N SER A 130 15.42 -5.23 17.14
CA SER A 130 16.04 -6.21 16.23
C SER A 130 15.78 -7.66 16.63
N GLY A 131 15.27 -7.92 17.84
CA GLY A 131 15.11 -9.27 18.40
C GLY A 131 16.42 -9.91 18.85
N GLY A 132 17.49 -9.12 18.93
CA GLY A 132 18.83 -9.56 19.31
C GLY A 132 19.87 -8.44 19.15
N PRO A 133 21.08 -8.60 19.72
CA PRO A 133 22.12 -7.58 19.63
C PRO A 133 22.55 -7.34 18.19
N PHE A 134 22.76 -6.07 17.83
CA PHE A 134 23.27 -5.67 16.52
C PHE A 134 24.47 -4.73 16.69
N ASN A 135 25.50 -4.92 15.85
CA ASN A 135 26.69 -4.07 15.82
C ASN A 135 27.12 -3.83 14.38
N TYR A 136 27.20 -2.57 13.97
CA TYR A 136 27.72 -2.19 12.66
C TYR A 136 29.23 -1.91 12.71
N THR A 137 30.01 -2.99 12.79
CA THR A 137 31.47 -2.94 13.01
C THR A 137 32.26 -2.32 11.86
N PHE A 138 31.70 -2.29 10.65
CA PHE A 138 32.32 -1.66 9.49
C PHE A 138 32.44 -0.13 9.65
N ALA A 139 31.43 0.51 10.28
CA ALA A 139 31.44 1.95 10.56
C ALA A 139 31.04 2.20 12.03
N PRO A 140 31.98 2.06 12.98
CA PRO A 140 31.68 2.08 14.43
C PRO A 140 31.11 3.42 14.90
N GLN A 141 31.49 4.53 14.25
CA GLN A 141 30.92 5.83 14.57
C GLN A 141 29.45 5.94 14.16
N THR A 142 29.07 5.32 13.03
CA THR A 142 27.67 5.21 12.61
C THR A 142 26.89 4.30 13.55
N ASP A 143 27.48 3.19 14.00
CA ASP A 143 26.88 2.33 15.03
C ASP A 143 26.59 3.11 16.32
N TYR A 144 27.53 3.94 16.77
CA TYR A 144 27.32 4.83 17.91
C TYR A 144 26.18 5.82 17.67
N TYR A 145 26.11 6.48 16.51
CA TYR A 145 25.01 7.41 16.20
C TYR A 145 23.64 6.72 16.17
N LEU A 146 23.56 5.52 15.59
CA LEU A 146 22.33 4.73 15.61
C LEU A 146 21.91 4.41 17.04
N LYS A 147 22.83 3.92 17.88
CA LYS A 147 22.51 3.55 19.25
C LYS A 147 22.26 4.77 20.12
N ALA A 148 23.28 5.58 20.36
CA ALA A 148 23.19 6.69 21.29
C ALA A 148 22.17 7.73 20.83
N HIS A 149 22.25 8.19 19.58
CA HIS A 149 21.42 9.31 19.14
C HIS A 149 20.02 8.87 18.69
N LEU A 150 19.91 7.94 17.75
CA LEU A 150 18.59 7.53 17.25
C LEU A 150 17.80 6.73 18.30
N PHE A 151 18.35 5.61 18.78
CA PHE A 151 17.60 4.78 19.73
C PHE A 151 17.60 5.35 21.16
N GLY A 152 18.72 5.96 21.57
CA GLY A 152 18.92 6.50 22.90
C GLY A 152 18.29 7.88 23.10
N ASP A 153 18.52 8.86 22.24
CA ASP A 153 17.97 10.21 22.47
C ASP A 153 16.55 10.38 21.93
N ILE A 154 16.23 9.76 20.78
CA ILE A 154 14.96 10.00 20.09
C ILE A 154 13.93 8.95 20.45
N PHE A 155 14.20 7.66 20.19
CA PHE A 155 13.19 6.62 20.40
C PHE A 155 12.86 6.40 21.87
N SER A 156 13.76 6.76 22.78
CA SER A 156 13.53 6.63 24.22
C SER A 156 12.67 7.75 24.81
N ARG A 157 12.33 8.80 24.04
CA ARG A 157 11.37 9.83 24.46
C ARG A 157 9.97 9.23 24.52
N ASP A 158 9.23 9.56 25.57
CA ASP A 158 8.05 8.79 26.00
C ASP A 158 6.71 9.38 25.56
N ASN A 159 6.71 10.42 24.72
CA ASN A 159 5.49 10.98 24.12
C ASN A 159 4.79 9.98 23.21
N LEU A 160 5.56 9.32 22.33
CA LEU A 160 5.10 8.20 21.53
C LEU A 160 5.55 6.89 22.18
N THR A 161 4.64 5.93 22.20
CA THR A 161 5.00 4.56 22.57
C THR A 161 5.94 3.98 21.53
N PHE A 162 6.73 2.96 21.89
CA PHE A 162 7.56 2.27 20.91
C PHE A 162 6.74 1.65 19.76
N ALA A 163 5.51 1.21 20.03
CA ALA A 163 4.59 0.75 19.00
C ALA A 163 4.19 1.88 18.04
N ASP A 164 3.82 3.06 18.54
CA ASP A 164 3.54 4.23 17.69
C ASP A 164 4.77 4.65 16.87
N ARG A 165 5.96 4.60 17.45
CA ARG A 165 7.21 4.91 16.74
C ARG A 165 7.42 3.97 15.56
N GLU A 166 7.19 2.67 15.73
CA GLU A 166 7.31 1.71 14.64
C GLU A 166 6.18 1.81 13.61
N ILE A 167 4.96 2.18 14.00
CA ILE A 167 3.88 2.51 13.03
C ILE A 167 4.33 3.68 12.14
N VAL A 168 4.89 4.74 12.74
CA VAL A 168 5.44 5.89 11.99
C VAL A 168 6.60 5.44 11.08
N THR A 169 7.54 4.64 11.59
CA THR A 169 8.69 4.15 10.83
C THR A 169 8.29 3.28 9.63
N VAL A 170 7.44 2.26 9.84
CA VAL A 170 6.95 1.38 8.76
C VAL A 170 6.24 2.20 7.68
N SER A 171 5.41 3.16 8.09
CA SER A 171 4.67 4.02 7.15
C SER A 171 5.60 4.92 6.35
N ALA A 172 6.60 5.54 6.99
CA ALA A 172 7.56 6.40 6.30
C ALA A 172 8.46 5.62 5.32
N ILE A 173 8.99 4.46 5.72
CA ILE A 173 9.86 3.66 4.85
C ILE A 173 9.06 3.10 3.65
N SER A 174 7.76 2.86 3.80
CA SER A 174 6.88 2.46 2.69
C SER A 174 6.81 3.53 1.58
N SER A 175 7.14 4.79 1.88
CA SER A 175 7.28 5.90 0.92
C SER A 175 8.68 6.07 0.33
N LEU A 176 9.64 5.19 0.63
CA LEU A 176 11.03 5.30 0.20
C LEU A 176 11.40 4.11 -0.72
N PRO A 177 11.31 4.26 -2.06
CA PRO A 177 11.74 3.23 -3.00
C PRO A 177 13.20 2.83 -2.78
N GLY A 178 13.50 1.53 -2.79
CA GLY A 178 14.86 1.00 -2.57
C GLY A 178 15.20 0.73 -1.11
N CYS A 179 14.28 0.97 -0.16
CA CYS A 179 14.43 0.66 1.26
C CYS A 179 13.66 -0.60 1.69
N GLU A 180 13.36 -1.52 0.77
CA GLU A 180 12.60 -2.75 1.07
C GLU A 180 13.25 -3.64 2.15
N PRO A 181 14.60 -3.78 2.24
CA PRO A 181 15.23 -4.50 3.34
C PRO A 181 14.96 -3.85 4.70
N GLN A 182 15.01 -2.51 4.78
CA GLN A 182 14.73 -1.75 6.00
C GLN A 182 13.25 -1.84 6.37
N LEU A 183 12.35 -1.75 5.39
CA LEU A 183 10.91 -1.93 5.61
C LEU A 183 10.62 -3.32 6.21
N SER A 184 11.21 -4.36 5.62
CA SER A 184 11.07 -5.74 6.11
C SER A 184 11.61 -5.92 7.54
N ALA A 185 12.74 -5.28 7.85
CA ALA A 185 13.32 -5.29 9.19
C ALA A 185 12.41 -4.58 10.21
N HIS A 186 11.83 -3.43 9.85
CA HIS A 186 10.94 -2.67 10.72
C HIS A 186 9.52 -3.27 10.85
N VAL A 187 9.02 -4.01 9.86
CA VAL A 187 7.78 -4.81 10.06
C VAL A 187 7.99 -5.84 11.17
N ARG A 188 9.13 -6.54 11.18
CA ARG A 188 9.50 -7.45 12.27
C ARG A 188 9.72 -6.69 13.58
N GLY A 189 10.42 -5.56 13.51
CA GLY A 189 10.70 -4.69 14.65
C GLY A 189 9.44 -4.19 15.33
N ALA A 190 8.44 -3.78 14.54
CA ALA A 190 7.14 -3.35 15.02
C ALA A 190 6.47 -4.39 15.93
N VAL A 191 6.48 -5.67 15.54
CA VAL A 191 5.96 -6.75 16.39
C VAL A 191 6.76 -6.88 17.69
N ASN A 192 8.09 -6.82 17.63
CA ASN A 192 8.95 -6.86 18.83
C ASN A 192 8.73 -5.66 19.78
N MET A 193 8.33 -4.52 19.23
CA MET A 193 8.04 -3.30 19.97
C MET A 193 6.59 -3.20 20.44
N GLY A 194 5.73 -4.16 20.08
CA GLY A 194 4.38 -4.31 20.60
C GLY A 194 3.27 -3.75 19.71
N VAL A 195 3.53 -3.55 18.42
CA VAL A 195 2.44 -3.30 17.45
C VAL A 195 1.66 -4.61 17.26
N ASP A 196 0.34 -4.54 17.37
CA ASP A 196 -0.51 -5.72 17.17
C ASP A 196 -0.47 -6.16 15.69
N PRO A 197 -0.43 -7.47 15.39
CA PRO A 197 -0.46 -7.97 14.02
C PRO A 197 -1.61 -7.44 13.16
N ASP A 198 -2.80 -7.26 13.73
CA ASP A 198 -3.96 -6.75 12.99
C ASP A 198 -3.79 -5.27 12.65
N GLN A 199 -3.14 -4.50 13.53
CA GLN A 199 -2.79 -3.11 13.25
C GLN A 199 -1.77 -2.99 12.12
N LEU A 200 -0.76 -3.86 12.07
CA LEU A 200 0.20 -3.90 10.96
C LEU A 200 -0.47 -4.22 9.63
N ARG A 201 -1.44 -5.14 9.61
CA ARG A 201 -2.23 -5.47 8.41
C ARG A 201 -3.15 -4.34 7.95
N GLU A 202 -3.51 -3.40 8.83
CA GLU A 202 -4.34 -2.25 8.48
C GLU A 202 -3.54 -1.09 7.86
N ILE A 203 -2.23 -1.00 8.11
CA ILE A 203 -1.36 0.08 7.58
C ILE A 203 -1.50 0.26 6.05
N PRO A 204 -1.43 -0.79 5.20
CA PRO A 204 -1.56 -0.64 3.76
C PRO A 204 -2.89 0.03 3.34
N ALA A 205 -4.01 -0.38 3.94
CA ALA A 205 -5.31 0.19 3.63
C ALA A 205 -5.39 1.69 3.97
N VAL A 206 -4.78 2.10 5.09
CA VAL A 206 -4.69 3.52 5.48
C VAL A 206 -3.81 4.30 4.51
N LEU A 207 -2.68 3.73 4.07
CA LEU A 207 -1.80 4.35 3.09
C LEU A 207 -2.52 4.54 1.74
N SER A 208 -3.25 3.52 1.27
CA SER A 208 -4.06 3.61 0.05
C SER A 208 -5.10 4.74 0.15
N GLU A 209 -5.84 4.80 1.26
CA GLU A 209 -6.90 5.80 1.46
C GLU A 209 -6.35 7.23 1.58
N ARG A 210 -5.22 7.42 2.29
CA ARG A 210 -4.80 8.74 2.77
C ARG A 210 -3.52 9.30 2.16
N VAL A 211 -2.78 8.50 1.39
CA VAL A 211 -1.44 8.87 0.90
C VAL A 211 -1.26 8.52 -0.57
N GLY A 212 -1.39 7.25 -0.93
CA GLY A 212 -1.05 6.74 -2.24
C GLY A 212 -0.89 5.23 -2.23
N GLU A 213 -1.23 4.62 -3.35
CA GLU A 213 -1.29 3.16 -3.43
C GLU A 213 0.08 2.53 -3.67
N GLU A 214 1.10 3.26 -4.16
CA GLU A 214 2.46 2.71 -4.19
C GLU A 214 3.00 2.41 -2.78
N GLU A 215 2.74 3.31 -1.84
CA GLU A 215 3.09 3.13 -0.43
C GLU A 215 2.34 1.94 0.17
N SER A 216 1.03 1.85 -0.12
CA SER A 216 0.18 0.72 0.26
C SER A 216 0.76 -0.61 -0.24
N VAL A 217 1.11 -0.71 -1.52
CA VAL A 217 1.65 -1.94 -2.11
C VAL A 217 2.99 -2.33 -1.48
N ARG A 218 3.89 -1.37 -1.26
CA ARG A 218 5.18 -1.62 -0.60
C ARG A 218 4.97 -2.14 0.83
N ALA A 219 4.09 -1.49 1.60
CA ALA A 219 3.72 -1.93 2.94
C ALA A 219 3.07 -3.32 2.94
N ALA A 220 2.06 -3.55 2.09
CA ALA A 220 1.33 -4.81 1.97
C ALA A 220 2.26 -5.96 1.65
N LYS A 221 3.19 -5.77 0.72
CA LYS A 221 4.18 -6.79 0.36
C LYS A 221 5.08 -7.16 1.54
N ALA A 222 5.58 -6.16 2.29
CA ALA A 222 6.45 -6.40 3.43
C ALA A 222 5.70 -7.07 4.60
N VAL A 223 4.48 -6.62 4.90
CA VAL A 223 3.62 -7.18 5.94
C VAL A 223 3.23 -8.62 5.62
N ALA A 224 2.74 -8.88 4.39
CA ALA A 224 2.35 -10.22 3.97
C ALA A 224 3.54 -11.19 3.98
N ALA A 225 4.71 -10.76 3.47
CA ALA A 225 5.92 -11.57 3.51
C ALA A 225 6.33 -11.95 4.94
N PHE A 226 6.17 -11.04 5.90
CA PHE A 226 6.49 -11.31 7.30
C PHE A 226 5.54 -12.35 7.94
N PHE A 227 4.23 -12.25 7.66
CA PHE A 227 3.23 -13.19 8.19
C PHE A 227 3.10 -14.49 7.38
N GLY A 228 3.83 -14.64 6.27
CA GLY A 228 3.69 -15.79 5.37
C GLY A 228 2.37 -15.79 4.60
N GLU A 229 1.78 -14.61 4.40
CA GLU A 229 0.52 -14.39 3.72
C GLU A 229 0.78 -14.05 2.24
N LYS A 230 -0.25 -14.22 1.39
CA LYS A 230 -0.23 -13.63 0.05
C LYS A 230 -0.46 -12.13 0.21
N ALA A 231 0.28 -11.31 -0.53
CA ALA A 231 0.06 -9.87 -0.53
C ALA A 231 -1.26 -9.59 -1.26
N ASP A 232 -2.38 -9.56 -0.53
CA ASP A 232 -3.73 -9.34 -1.08
C ASP A 232 -4.04 -7.85 -1.33
N GLY A 233 -3.02 -7.04 -1.61
CA GLY A 233 -3.15 -5.63 -1.97
C GLY A 233 -3.39 -5.45 -3.46
N VAL A 234 -4.37 -4.63 -3.83
CA VAL A 234 -4.56 -4.18 -5.21
C VAL A 234 -3.41 -3.24 -5.58
N ALA A 235 -2.56 -3.62 -6.53
CA ALA A 235 -1.52 -2.73 -7.04
C ALA A 235 -2.12 -1.59 -7.90
N THR A 236 -1.89 -0.31 -7.56
CA THR A 236 -2.21 0.82 -8.47
C THR A 236 -1.16 1.00 -9.56
N VAL A 237 -1.44 1.95 -10.44
CA VAL A 237 -0.51 2.65 -11.32
C VAL A 237 -0.42 4.16 -10.94
N ASP A 238 0.69 4.82 -11.28
CA ASP A 238 0.85 6.28 -11.14
C ASP A 238 0.18 7.01 -12.32
N PHE A 239 -0.96 7.65 -12.05
CA PHE A 239 -1.74 8.36 -13.07
C PHE A 239 -1.13 9.70 -13.51
N SER A 240 -0.04 10.17 -12.87
CA SER A 240 0.64 11.39 -13.27
C SER A 240 1.51 11.21 -14.53
N VAL A 241 2.00 9.98 -14.76
CA VAL A 241 2.78 9.62 -15.97
C VAL A 241 1.83 9.38 -17.14
N TRP A 242 0.79 8.58 -16.92
CA TRP A 242 -0.26 8.30 -17.91
C TRP A 242 -1.61 8.64 -17.30
N PRO A 243 -2.27 9.74 -17.74
CA PRO A 243 -3.54 10.16 -17.16
C PRO A 243 -4.60 9.05 -17.25
N LYS A 244 -5.34 8.87 -16.15
CA LYS A 244 -6.40 7.85 -16.02
C LYS A 244 -7.45 7.97 -17.14
N GLY A 245 -7.85 9.20 -17.46
CA GLY A 245 -8.90 9.50 -18.43
C GLY A 245 -10.30 9.47 -17.86
N GLU A 246 -11.27 9.60 -18.76
CA GLU A 246 -12.70 9.64 -18.44
C GLU A 246 -13.31 8.24 -18.45
N LEU A 247 -14.37 8.03 -17.67
CA LEU A 247 -15.04 6.72 -17.60
C LEU A 247 -15.56 6.30 -18.98
N ASN A 248 -15.28 5.05 -19.37
CA ASN A 248 -15.65 4.47 -20.66
C ASN A 248 -17.13 4.08 -20.73
N THR A 249 -17.99 5.09 -20.71
CA THR A 249 -19.45 4.89 -20.72
C THR A 249 -19.97 4.37 -22.05
N ALA A 250 -19.35 4.78 -23.18
CA ALA A 250 -19.78 4.41 -24.52
C ALA A 250 -19.66 2.89 -24.80
N TYR A 251 -18.65 2.24 -24.24
CA TYR A 251 -18.41 0.80 -24.42
C TYR A 251 -18.66 -0.03 -23.16
N ALA A 252 -19.16 0.55 -22.07
CA ALA A 252 -19.33 -0.12 -20.78
C ALA A 252 -20.04 -1.49 -20.86
N LYS A 253 -21.00 -1.65 -21.77
CA LYS A 253 -21.73 -2.92 -22.00
C LYS A 253 -20.86 -4.09 -22.50
N TYR A 254 -19.65 -3.82 -23.00
CA TYR A 254 -18.69 -4.81 -23.46
C TYR A 254 -17.55 -5.04 -22.47
N PHE A 255 -17.70 -4.56 -21.23
CA PHE A 255 -16.70 -4.68 -20.19
C PHE A 255 -17.34 -5.27 -18.92
N ILE A 256 -16.55 -6.05 -18.20
CA ILE A 256 -16.80 -6.38 -16.80
C ILE A 256 -15.92 -5.46 -15.97
N GLY A 257 -16.48 -4.71 -15.02
CA GLY A 257 -15.77 -3.68 -14.25
C GLY A 257 -15.61 -2.34 -15.01
N ASN A 258 -14.94 -1.37 -14.40
CA ASN A 258 -14.77 -0.04 -15.00
C ASN A 258 -13.46 0.10 -15.78
N SER A 259 -13.57 0.69 -16.97
CA SER A 259 -12.41 1.17 -17.74
C SER A 259 -12.50 2.68 -17.99
N TYR A 260 -11.36 3.30 -18.25
CA TYR A 260 -11.25 4.73 -18.51
C TYR A 260 -10.42 4.99 -19.76
N LEU A 261 -10.77 6.03 -20.52
CA LEU A 261 -10.14 6.38 -21.79
C LEU A 261 -9.51 7.77 -21.70
N TYR A 262 -8.24 7.85 -22.07
CA TYR A 262 -7.54 9.12 -22.29
C TYR A 262 -6.99 9.14 -23.73
N PRO A 263 -7.62 9.89 -24.66
CA PRO A 263 -7.18 9.93 -26.05
C PRO A 263 -5.87 10.72 -26.17
N LEU A 264 -4.80 10.08 -26.65
CA LEU A 264 -3.50 10.70 -26.90
C LEU A 264 -3.42 11.11 -28.36
N SER A 265 -4.14 12.18 -28.72
CA SER A 265 -4.30 12.65 -30.11
C SER A 265 -4.97 11.62 -31.03
N ALA A 266 -5.90 10.83 -30.51
CA ALA A 266 -6.63 9.79 -31.25
C ALA A 266 -7.33 10.33 -32.51
N GLU A 267 -7.82 11.57 -32.48
CA GLU A 267 -8.43 12.26 -33.64
C GLU A 267 -7.46 12.45 -34.81
N GLN A 268 -6.15 12.46 -34.54
CA GLN A 268 -5.08 12.57 -35.53
C GLN A 268 -4.44 11.21 -35.84
N GLY A 269 -5.07 10.11 -35.42
CA GLY A 269 -4.54 8.75 -35.57
C GLY A 269 -3.56 8.33 -34.47
N GLY A 270 -3.44 9.11 -33.38
CA GLY A 270 -2.65 8.75 -32.21
C GLY A 270 -3.28 7.62 -31.37
N PRO A 271 -2.56 7.06 -30.39
CA PRO A 271 -3.07 6.01 -29.54
C PRO A 271 -4.12 6.53 -28.54
N VAL A 272 -4.84 5.59 -27.93
CA VAL A 272 -5.67 5.84 -26.73
C VAL A 272 -5.02 5.13 -25.55
N ASN A 273 -4.85 5.83 -24.43
CA ASN A 273 -4.52 5.17 -23.16
C ASN A 273 -5.82 4.61 -22.56
N VAL A 274 -5.83 3.32 -22.27
CA VAL A 274 -6.94 2.63 -21.62
C VAL A 274 -6.50 2.20 -20.23
N THR A 275 -7.22 2.66 -19.22
CA THR A 275 -7.00 2.27 -17.81
C THR A 275 -8.06 1.27 -17.39
N PHE A 276 -7.65 0.12 -16.86
CA PHE A 276 -8.52 -0.90 -16.29
C PHE A 276 -8.41 -0.90 -14.77
N GLU A 277 -9.57 -0.87 -14.08
CA GLU A 277 -9.64 -1.25 -12.67
C GLU A 277 -9.23 -2.71 -12.47
N PRO A 278 -8.82 -3.12 -11.26
CA PRO A 278 -8.57 -4.52 -10.95
C PRO A 278 -9.77 -5.39 -11.32
N ARG A 279 -9.50 -6.59 -11.86
CA ARG A 279 -10.49 -7.49 -12.46
C ARG A 279 -11.22 -6.96 -13.69
N CYS A 280 -11.07 -5.68 -14.06
CA CYS A 280 -11.72 -5.14 -15.24
C CYS A 280 -11.14 -5.78 -16.49
N ARG A 281 -12.02 -6.16 -17.42
CA ARG A 281 -11.67 -6.82 -18.67
C ARG A 281 -12.75 -6.56 -19.71
N ASN A 282 -12.35 -6.48 -20.97
CA ASN A 282 -13.31 -6.44 -22.06
C ASN A 282 -13.83 -7.84 -22.41
N ASN A 283 -14.95 -7.88 -23.13
CA ASN A 283 -15.47 -9.11 -23.72
C ASN A 283 -14.50 -9.65 -24.77
N TRP A 284 -14.69 -10.92 -25.11
CA TRP A 284 -14.08 -11.44 -26.33
C TRP A 284 -14.50 -10.58 -27.53
N HIS A 285 -13.57 -10.28 -28.42
CA HIS A 285 -13.84 -9.49 -29.61
C HIS A 285 -12.86 -9.81 -30.73
N ILE A 286 -13.23 -9.37 -31.93
CA ILE A 286 -12.46 -9.53 -33.17
C ILE A 286 -12.33 -8.15 -33.83
N HIS A 287 -11.11 -7.82 -34.26
CA HIS A 287 -10.86 -6.72 -35.18
C HIS A 287 -10.82 -7.26 -36.61
N HIS A 288 -11.80 -6.87 -37.42
CA HIS A 288 -11.83 -7.25 -38.83
C HIS A 288 -10.98 -6.30 -39.65
N ARG A 289 -10.10 -6.86 -40.49
CA ARG A 289 -9.26 -6.10 -41.44
C ARG A 289 -8.41 -4.97 -40.81
N ALA A 290 -8.01 -5.15 -39.56
CA ALA A 290 -7.11 -4.25 -38.85
C ALA A 290 -6.29 -5.05 -37.83
N VAL A 291 -5.03 -4.69 -37.67
CA VAL A 291 -4.14 -5.23 -36.63
C VAL A 291 -4.18 -4.29 -35.44
N GLN A 292 -4.63 -4.76 -34.27
CA GLN A 292 -4.57 -3.97 -33.04
C GLN A 292 -3.20 -4.12 -32.39
N VAL A 293 -2.62 -3.02 -31.92
CA VAL A 293 -1.38 -3.03 -31.15
C VAL A 293 -1.67 -2.58 -29.73
N LEU A 294 -1.30 -3.40 -28.75
CA LEU A 294 -1.32 -3.08 -27.33
C LEU A 294 0.11 -2.84 -26.84
N ILE A 295 0.33 -1.75 -26.10
CA ILE A 295 1.59 -1.48 -25.40
C ILE A 295 1.25 -1.28 -23.93
N CYS A 296 1.59 -2.25 -23.08
CA CYS A 296 1.38 -2.09 -21.64
C CYS A 296 2.38 -1.07 -21.09
N VAL A 297 1.86 -0.03 -20.42
CA VAL A 297 2.67 1.10 -19.94
C VAL A 297 2.70 1.21 -18.42
N ALA A 298 1.70 0.69 -17.70
CA ALA A 298 1.70 0.62 -16.24
C ALA A 298 0.89 -0.57 -15.72
N GLY A 299 1.23 -1.04 -14.51
CA GLY A 299 0.46 -2.06 -13.80
C GLY A 299 0.62 -3.48 -14.33
N ARG A 300 -0.35 -4.36 -14.04
CA ARG A 300 -0.35 -5.76 -14.48
C ARG A 300 -1.71 -6.17 -15.01
N GLY A 301 -1.71 -6.88 -16.13
CA GLY A 301 -2.91 -7.37 -16.78
C GLY A 301 -2.69 -8.67 -17.54
N TRP A 302 -3.66 -9.00 -18.37
CA TRP A 302 -3.69 -10.20 -19.19
C TRP A 302 -4.21 -9.87 -20.58
N TYR A 303 -3.63 -10.52 -21.57
CA TYR A 303 -4.14 -10.66 -22.92
C TYR A 303 -4.32 -12.14 -23.21
N GLN A 304 -5.38 -12.51 -23.93
CA GLN A 304 -5.55 -13.90 -24.33
C GLN A 304 -6.26 -14.03 -25.67
N GLU A 305 -5.71 -14.89 -26.52
CA GLU A 305 -6.35 -15.35 -27.75
C GLU A 305 -7.17 -16.61 -27.48
N TRP A 306 -8.27 -16.76 -28.23
CA TRP A 306 -9.13 -17.91 -28.09
C TRP A 306 -8.36 -19.23 -28.29
N GLY A 307 -8.47 -20.13 -27.31
CA GLY A 307 -7.79 -21.43 -27.32
C GLY A 307 -6.28 -21.39 -27.03
N LYS A 308 -5.69 -20.22 -26.72
CA LYS A 308 -4.29 -20.09 -26.34
C LYS A 308 -4.11 -19.78 -24.85
N GLN A 309 -2.88 -19.97 -24.37
CA GLN A 309 -2.49 -19.57 -23.02
C GLN A 309 -2.51 -18.04 -22.87
N PRO A 310 -2.90 -17.52 -21.70
CA PRO A 310 -2.88 -16.09 -21.44
C PRO A 310 -1.44 -15.57 -21.41
N VAL A 311 -1.26 -14.35 -21.89
CA VAL A 311 -0.01 -13.60 -21.86
C VAL A 311 -0.14 -12.52 -20.79
N GLU A 312 0.78 -12.52 -19.83
CA GLU A 312 0.84 -11.48 -18.80
C GLU A 312 1.28 -10.15 -19.42
N LEU A 313 0.48 -9.11 -19.22
CA LEU A 313 0.80 -7.75 -19.59
C LEU A 313 1.46 -7.05 -18.41
N ARG A 314 2.64 -6.46 -18.65
CA ARG A 314 3.42 -5.65 -17.72
C ARG A 314 4.17 -4.56 -18.50
N PRO A 315 4.64 -3.47 -17.87
CA PRO A 315 5.24 -2.34 -18.59
C PRO A 315 6.33 -2.79 -19.57
N GLY A 316 6.22 -2.35 -20.82
CA GLY A 316 7.13 -2.71 -21.91
C GLY A 316 6.73 -3.96 -22.72
N VAL A 317 5.71 -4.71 -22.31
CA VAL A 317 5.13 -5.79 -23.14
C VAL A 317 4.30 -5.18 -24.26
N VAL A 318 4.58 -5.61 -25.49
CA VAL A 318 3.88 -5.21 -26.71
C VAL A 318 3.22 -6.44 -27.33
N VAL A 319 1.93 -6.33 -27.67
CA VAL A 319 1.17 -7.38 -28.36
C VAL A 319 0.60 -6.80 -29.65
N ALA A 320 1.00 -7.35 -30.79
CA ALA A 320 0.37 -7.08 -32.08
C ALA A 320 -0.62 -8.21 -32.37
N ILE A 321 -1.90 -7.88 -32.41
CA ILE A 321 -3.02 -8.80 -32.50
C ILE A 321 -3.45 -8.83 -33.97
N PRO A 322 -3.23 -9.95 -34.68
CA PRO A 322 -3.60 -10.05 -36.09
C PRO A 322 -5.10 -9.83 -36.30
N ALA A 323 -5.46 -9.29 -37.47
CA ALA A 323 -6.86 -9.24 -37.90
C ALA A 323 -7.51 -10.63 -37.79
N GLU A 324 -8.81 -10.66 -37.54
CA GLU A 324 -9.62 -11.88 -37.40
C GLU A 324 -9.32 -12.71 -36.14
N THR A 325 -8.45 -12.24 -35.26
CA THR A 325 -8.12 -12.95 -34.01
C THR A 325 -9.17 -12.66 -32.94
N LYS A 326 -9.88 -13.70 -32.47
CA LYS A 326 -10.73 -13.60 -31.28
C LYS A 326 -9.87 -13.52 -30.02
N HIS A 327 -9.97 -12.41 -29.29
CA HIS A 327 -9.15 -12.16 -28.10
C HIS A 327 -9.88 -11.32 -27.05
N TRP A 328 -9.31 -11.23 -25.86
CA TRP A 328 -9.68 -10.27 -24.82
C TRP A 328 -8.42 -9.74 -24.12
N HIS A 329 -8.57 -8.64 -23.39
CA HIS A 329 -7.55 -8.12 -22.49
C HIS A 329 -8.14 -7.35 -21.32
N GLY A 330 -7.38 -7.25 -20.23
CA GLY A 330 -7.82 -6.59 -19.01
C GLY A 330 -6.76 -6.56 -17.93
N ALA A 331 -7.13 -5.98 -16.79
CA ALA A 331 -6.31 -5.93 -15.59
C ALA A 331 -6.21 -7.30 -14.89
N ALA A 332 -5.19 -7.48 -14.06
CA ALA A 332 -5.09 -8.59 -13.14
C ALA A 332 -6.08 -8.43 -11.98
N ARG A 333 -6.32 -9.52 -11.22
CA ARG A 333 -7.32 -9.53 -10.14
C ARG A 333 -7.02 -8.53 -9.03
N ASP A 334 -5.75 -8.22 -8.89
CA ASP A 334 -5.08 -7.53 -7.79
C ASP A 334 -4.16 -6.43 -8.34
N SER A 335 -4.44 -5.89 -9.53
CA SER A 335 -3.67 -4.77 -10.09
C SER A 335 -4.52 -3.95 -11.04
N TRP A 336 -4.42 -2.63 -10.96
CA TRP A 336 -4.74 -1.74 -12.06
C TRP A 336 -3.80 -2.02 -13.24
N MET A 337 -4.24 -1.66 -14.45
CA MET A 337 -3.42 -1.76 -15.65
C MET A 337 -3.69 -0.60 -16.60
N GLN A 338 -2.64 -0.08 -17.22
CA GLN A 338 -2.73 0.87 -18.32
C GLN A 338 -2.00 0.34 -19.54
N HIS A 339 -2.65 0.42 -20.69
CA HIS A 339 -2.01 0.17 -21.96
C HIS A 339 -2.42 1.22 -22.99
N LEU A 340 -1.50 1.50 -23.91
CA LEU A 340 -1.80 2.23 -25.12
C LEU A 340 -2.36 1.26 -26.16
N THR A 341 -3.34 1.71 -26.93
CA THR A 341 -3.89 0.94 -28.05
C THR A 341 -4.05 1.82 -29.29
N TYR A 342 -3.74 1.24 -30.45
CA TYR A 342 -4.00 1.80 -31.77
C TYR A 342 -4.05 0.69 -32.82
N ASN A 343 -4.62 0.99 -33.98
CA ASN A 343 -4.71 0.04 -35.09
C ASN A 343 -3.65 0.34 -36.16
N THR A 344 -3.13 -0.72 -36.76
CA THR A 344 -2.21 -0.69 -37.92
C THR A 344 -2.77 -1.57 -39.03
N HIS A 345 -2.23 -1.43 -40.25
CA HIS A 345 -2.67 -2.23 -41.42
C HIS A 345 -4.20 -2.18 -41.59
N VAL A 346 -4.79 -1.00 -41.45
CA VAL A 346 -6.23 -0.80 -41.52
C VAL A 346 -6.66 -0.79 -42.98
N GLU A 347 -7.49 -1.76 -43.37
CA GLU A 347 -8.06 -1.84 -44.72
C GLU A 347 -9.47 -1.26 -44.78
N GLU A 348 -9.96 -1.03 -46.00
CA GLU A 348 -11.31 -0.52 -46.24
C GLU A 348 -12.38 -1.49 -45.69
N GLY A 349 -13.35 -0.94 -44.97
CA GLY A 349 -14.40 -1.70 -44.29
C GLY A 349 -13.96 -2.38 -42.99
N SER A 350 -12.85 -1.95 -42.37
CA SER A 350 -12.48 -2.40 -41.03
C SER A 350 -13.59 -2.14 -40.00
N SER A 351 -13.74 -3.08 -39.05
CA SER A 351 -14.79 -3.03 -38.04
C SER A 351 -14.42 -3.87 -36.81
N ASN A 352 -15.17 -3.69 -35.73
CA ASN A 352 -15.00 -4.45 -34.49
C ASN A 352 -16.25 -5.30 -34.24
N GLU A 353 -16.07 -6.60 -34.04
CA GLU A 353 -17.11 -7.53 -33.61
C GLU A 353 -16.93 -7.82 -32.12
N TRP A 354 -17.92 -7.44 -31.31
CA TRP A 354 -17.96 -7.76 -29.88
C TRP A 354 -18.74 -9.04 -29.64
N LEU A 355 -18.16 -9.96 -28.86
CA LEU A 355 -18.68 -11.30 -28.62
C LEU A 355 -19.03 -11.47 -27.13
N GLU A 356 -18.99 -12.72 -26.65
CA GLU A 356 -19.40 -13.06 -25.30
C GLU A 356 -18.46 -12.50 -24.20
N PRO A 357 -18.97 -12.26 -22.98
CA PRO A 357 -18.13 -11.86 -21.86
C PRO A 357 -17.09 -12.93 -21.48
N VAL A 358 -15.98 -12.48 -20.91
CA VAL A 358 -14.98 -13.38 -20.30
C VAL A 358 -15.48 -13.75 -18.90
N GLY A 359 -16.09 -14.93 -18.79
CA GLY A 359 -16.64 -15.45 -17.54
C GLY A 359 -15.60 -15.57 -16.43
N ASP A 360 -16.04 -15.45 -15.17
CA ASP A 360 -15.18 -15.63 -13.99
C ASP A 360 -14.54 -17.03 -13.96
N ASP A 361 -15.19 -18.04 -14.54
CA ASP A 361 -14.67 -19.41 -14.66
C ASP A 361 -13.43 -19.53 -15.55
N ILE A 362 -13.24 -18.61 -16.50
CA ILE A 362 -12.03 -18.46 -17.30
C ILE A 362 -11.04 -17.57 -16.55
N TYR A 363 -11.52 -16.42 -16.07
CA TYR A 363 -10.68 -15.38 -15.49
C TYR A 363 -10.01 -15.80 -14.16
N ASP A 364 -10.73 -16.49 -13.27
CA ASP A 364 -10.19 -16.91 -11.98
C ASP A 364 -9.22 -18.09 -12.07
N LYS A 365 -9.04 -18.67 -13.27
CA LYS A 365 -7.99 -19.68 -13.56
C LYS A 365 -6.68 -19.05 -14.04
N LEU A 366 -6.62 -17.73 -14.22
CA LEU A 366 -5.40 -17.04 -14.61
C LEU A 366 -4.33 -17.15 -13.49
N PRO A 367 -3.03 -17.21 -13.85
CA PRO A 367 -1.93 -17.43 -12.90
C PRO A 367 -1.85 -16.47 -11.69
#